data_AF-A0A8S3QJ16-F1
#
_entry.id   AF-A0A8S3QJ16-F1
#
_cell.length_a   1.000
_cell.length_b   1.000
_cell.length_c   1.000
_cell.angle_alpha   90.00
_cell.angle_beta   90.00
_cell.angle_gamma   90.00
#
_symmetry.space_group_name_H-M   'P 1'
#
loop_
_entity.id
_entity.type
_entity.pdbx_description
1 polymer ?
#
loop_
_entity_poly.entity_id
_entity_poly.type
_entity_poly.pdbx_seq_one_letter_code
_entity_poly.pdbx_strand_id
1 'polypeptide(L)'
;MDLPSLQDLHLTRNNIRHIREQAFGYLPSLSQMVLAGNPLNCDCSIFPFWSWLIERSSIATNAQCSNGTLITSLQSPALDICNPDNCHCFNGGKCVANGNELACDCIGQWTGAFCQESPCISHDCGFGNCYIEPVNGTAQCLCDDRHVNFCPGM
;
A
#
# COMPACT_ATOMS: atom_id res chain seq x y z
N MET A 1 -12.68 13.37 5.51
CA MET A 1 -12.55 14.81 5.85
C MET A 1 -11.67 15.43 4.79
N ASP A 2 -12.11 16.52 4.20
CA ASP A 2 -11.43 17.25 3.12
C ASP A 2 -10.83 18.54 3.70
N LEU A 3 -9.60 18.88 3.33
CA LEU A 3 -8.92 20.10 3.77
C LEU A 3 -8.46 20.89 2.53
N PRO A 4 -9.40 21.49 1.78
CA PRO A 4 -9.13 22.03 0.46
C PRO A 4 -8.18 23.23 0.46
N SER A 5 -8.03 23.93 1.59
CA SER A 5 -7.18 25.13 1.71
C SER A 5 -5.83 24.89 2.36
N LEU A 6 -5.52 23.65 2.77
CA LEU A 6 -4.24 23.34 3.43
C LEU A 6 -3.10 23.42 2.39
N GLN A 7 -2.10 24.26 2.65
CA GLN A 7 -0.94 24.46 1.78
C GLN A 7 0.33 23.84 2.36
N ASP A 8 0.52 23.97 3.67
CA ASP A 8 1.72 23.53 4.39
C ASP A 8 1.37 22.45 5.42
N LEU A 9 2.01 21.28 5.31
CA LEU A 9 1.84 20.18 6.26
C LEU A 9 3.18 19.82 6.90
N HIS A 10 3.32 20.07 8.20
CA HIS A 10 4.54 19.78 8.94
C HIS A 10 4.33 18.60 9.88
N LEU A 11 4.98 17.47 9.58
CA LEU A 11 4.94 16.22 10.36
C LEU A 11 6.34 15.80 10.84
N THR A 12 7.26 16.75 10.96
CA THR A 12 8.67 16.56 11.31
C THR A 12 8.85 15.84 12.66
N ARG A 13 9.83 14.93 12.74
CA ARG A 13 10.21 14.20 13.98
C ARG A 13 9.05 13.48 14.68
N ASN A 14 8.21 12.82 13.89
CA ASN A 14 7.26 11.84 14.42
C ASN A 14 7.81 10.42 14.21
N ASN A 15 7.01 9.40 14.55
CA ASN A 15 7.36 8.00 14.37
C ASN A 15 6.61 7.37 13.18
N ILE A 16 6.40 8.13 12.11
CA ILE A 16 5.69 7.65 10.92
C ILE A 16 6.61 6.66 10.18
N ARG A 17 6.12 5.44 9.97
CA ARG A 17 6.84 4.39 9.24
C ARG A 17 6.23 4.09 7.88
N HIS A 18 4.90 4.19 7.77
CA HIS A 18 4.17 3.88 6.55
C HIS A 18 3.22 5.03 6.22
N ILE A 19 3.09 5.34 4.94
CA ILE A 19 2.15 6.32 4.41
C ILE A 19 1.26 5.59 3.42
N ARG A 20 -0.05 5.66 3.62
CA ARG A 20 -1.03 5.04 2.71
C ARG A 20 -1.17 5.87 1.44
N GLU A 21 -1.44 5.21 0.32
CA GLU A 21 -1.63 5.79 -1.02
C GLU A 21 -2.51 7.05 -1.04
N GLN A 22 -3.61 7.04 -0.28
CA GLN A 22 -4.59 8.13 -0.28
C GLN A 22 -4.47 9.08 0.91
N ALA A 23 -3.39 8.99 1.70
CA ALA A 23 -3.21 9.83 2.90
C ALA A 23 -3.33 11.33 2.60
N PHE A 24 -2.99 11.73 1.36
CA PHE A 24 -2.97 13.13 0.91
C PHE A 24 -3.85 13.37 -0.33
N GLY A 25 -4.69 12.41 -0.72
CA GLY A 25 -5.55 12.51 -1.91
C GLY A 25 -6.58 13.65 -1.84
N TYR A 26 -6.93 14.07 -0.62
CA TYR A 26 -7.91 15.13 -0.34
C TYR A 26 -7.26 16.46 0.09
N LEU A 27 -6.03 16.73 -0.38
CA LEU A 27 -5.31 17.98 -0.12
C LEU A 27 -4.98 18.69 -1.45
N PRO A 28 -5.97 19.28 -2.14
CA PRO A 28 -5.78 19.84 -3.48
C PRO A 28 -4.86 21.07 -3.53
N SER A 29 -4.77 21.86 -2.45
CA SER A 29 -3.92 23.05 -2.39
C SER A 29 -2.55 22.82 -1.74
N LEU A 30 -2.19 21.57 -1.41
CA LEU A 30 -0.93 21.29 -0.75
C LEU A 30 0.25 21.64 -1.67
N SER A 31 1.16 22.46 -1.15
CA SER A 31 2.37 22.93 -1.86
C SER A 31 3.65 22.55 -1.12
N GLN A 32 3.59 22.31 0.19
CA GLN A 32 4.73 21.90 0.99
C GLN A 32 4.35 20.84 2.01
N MET A 33 5.23 19.84 2.15
CA MET A 33 5.11 18.79 3.15
C MET A 33 6.46 18.46 3.77
N VAL A 34 6.56 18.56 5.10
CA VAL A 34 7.81 18.36 5.83
C VAL A 34 7.73 17.09 6.67
N LEU A 35 8.45 16.06 6.25
CA LEU A 35 8.44 14.72 6.86
C LEU A 35 9.80 14.30 7.43
N ALA A 36 10.82 15.17 7.40
CA ALA A 36 12.14 14.87 7.95
C ALA A 36 12.10 14.37 9.41
N GLY A 37 12.99 13.43 9.73
CA GLY A 37 13.08 12.84 11.07
C GLY A 37 12.00 11.79 11.38
N ASN A 38 11.29 11.27 10.37
CA ASN A 38 10.44 10.09 10.50
C ASN A 38 11.16 8.83 9.98
N PRO A 39 11.03 7.67 10.64
CA PRO A 39 11.64 6.42 10.19
C PRO A 39 10.81 5.77 9.07
N LEU A 40 10.65 6.45 7.92
CA LEU A 40 9.85 5.95 6.81
C LEU A 40 10.47 4.66 6.27
N ASN A 41 9.63 3.63 6.17
CA ASN A 41 10.01 2.37 5.55
C ASN A 41 9.92 2.55 4.04
N CYS A 42 11.07 2.59 3.36
CA CYS A 42 11.16 2.69 1.91
C CYS A 42 11.32 1.33 1.26
N ASP A 43 10.57 0.36 1.76
CA ASP A 43 10.31 -0.89 1.06
C ASP A 43 9.13 -0.72 0.10
N CYS A 44 8.51 -1.83 -0.25
CA CYS A 44 7.36 -1.86 -1.13
C CYS A 44 6.16 -1.02 -0.73
N SER A 45 5.97 -0.81 0.56
CA SER A 45 4.81 -0.07 1.06
C SER A 45 4.87 1.43 0.77
N ILE A 46 6.04 2.00 0.43
CA ILE A 46 6.18 3.44 0.16
C ILE A 46 5.83 3.84 -1.27
N PHE A 47 5.79 2.88 -2.20
CA PHE A 47 5.70 3.15 -3.63
C PHE A 47 4.47 4.00 -4.01
N PRO A 48 3.26 3.74 -3.49
CA PRO A 48 2.11 4.58 -3.83
C PRO A 48 2.30 6.05 -3.40
N PHE A 49 2.96 6.27 -2.26
CA PHE A 49 3.30 7.61 -1.79
C PHE A 49 4.39 8.27 -2.65
N TRP A 50 5.41 7.51 -3.07
CA TRP A 50 6.44 7.98 -4.00
C TRP A 50 5.82 8.37 -5.35
N SER A 51 4.95 7.53 -5.93
CA SER A 51 4.25 7.82 -7.18
C SER A 51 3.45 9.12 -7.10
N TRP A 52 2.67 9.28 -6.02
CA TRP A 52 1.91 10.50 -5.76
C TRP A 52 2.81 11.75 -5.67
N LEU A 53 4.01 11.65 -5.08
CA LEU A 53 4.98 12.74 -5.03
C LEU A 53 5.54 13.10 -6.41
N ILE A 54 5.84 12.10 -7.26
CA ILE A 54 6.37 12.33 -8.61
C ILE A 54 5.30 12.97 -9.51
N GLU A 55 4.05 12.50 -9.44
CA GLU A 55 2.92 13.10 -10.15
C GLU A 55 2.67 14.55 -9.73
N ARG A 56 2.96 14.88 -8.47
CA ARG A 56 2.83 16.23 -7.90
C ARG A 56 4.19 16.86 -7.60
N SER A 57 5.06 16.87 -8.61
CA SER A 57 6.44 17.38 -8.52
C SER A 57 6.58 18.83 -8.02
N SER A 58 5.50 19.62 -8.00
CA SER A 58 5.46 20.97 -7.40
C SER A 58 5.41 20.98 -5.87
N ILE A 59 5.10 19.85 -5.22
CA ILE A 59 5.05 19.75 -3.76
C ILE A 59 6.48 19.66 -3.22
N ALA A 60 6.90 20.68 -2.48
CA ALA A 60 8.18 20.68 -1.81
C ALA A 60 8.16 19.66 -0.65
N THR A 61 9.11 18.71 -0.65
CA THR A 61 9.22 17.70 0.41
C THR A 61 10.67 17.40 0.80
N ASN A 62 10.86 17.04 2.07
CA ASN A 62 12.12 16.55 2.61
C ASN A 62 11.96 15.16 3.26
N ALA A 63 10.99 14.39 2.79
CA ALA A 63 10.74 13.03 3.25
C ALA A 63 11.96 12.14 2.99
N GLN A 64 12.41 11.44 4.03
CA GLN A 64 13.58 10.57 4.02
C GLN A 64 13.19 9.18 4.50
N CYS A 65 13.78 8.17 3.87
CA CYS A 65 13.78 6.79 4.31
C CYS A 65 14.50 6.67 5.67
N SER A 66 14.27 5.58 6.38
CA SER A 66 14.92 5.29 7.67
C SER A 66 16.45 5.28 7.59
N ASN A 67 17.02 4.98 6.42
CA ASN A 67 18.46 5.03 6.13
C ASN A 67 18.97 6.43 5.70
N GLY A 68 18.11 7.45 5.67
CA GLY A 68 18.44 8.82 5.30
C GLY A 68 18.30 9.15 3.81
N THR A 69 18.00 8.18 2.95
CA THR A 69 17.80 8.42 1.51
C THR A 69 16.58 9.31 1.28
N LEU A 70 16.68 10.33 0.42
CA LEU A 70 15.53 11.15 0.04
C LEU A 70 14.57 10.32 -0.81
N ILE A 71 13.28 10.35 -0.49
CA ILE A 71 12.26 9.60 -1.25
C ILE A 71 12.25 10.02 -2.73
N THR A 72 12.43 11.31 -3.02
CA THR A 72 12.50 11.83 -4.40
C THR A 72 13.76 11.40 -5.17
N SER A 73 14.80 10.94 -4.45
CA SER A 73 16.03 10.41 -5.05
C SER A 73 15.99 8.90 -5.29
N LEU A 74 14.92 8.23 -4.85
CA LEU A 74 14.66 6.86 -5.24
C LEU A 74 14.56 6.85 -6.77
N GLN A 75 15.50 6.18 -7.42
CA GLN A 75 15.55 6.14 -8.87
C GLN A 75 14.31 5.40 -9.36
N SER A 76 13.61 5.99 -10.34
CA SER A 76 12.76 5.21 -11.24
C SER A 76 13.64 4.09 -11.79
N PRO A 77 13.37 2.81 -11.50
CA PRO A 77 14.24 1.77 -12.00
C PRO A 77 14.05 1.73 -13.51
N ALA A 78 15.11 2.10 -14.22
CA ALA A 78 15.19 1.94 -15.65
C ALA A 78 15.21 0.43 -15.97
N LEU A 79 14.26 0.00 -16.82
CA LEU A 79 14.35 -1.21 -17.67
C LEU A 79 14.51 -2.58 -16.99
N ASP A 80 13.97 -2.77 -15.79
CA ASP A 80 13.55 -4.11 -15.36
C ASP A 80 12.13 -4.02 -14.79
N ILE A 81 11.19 -4.58 -15.56
CA ILE A 81 9.74 -4.56 -15.26
C ILE A 81 9.50 -5.15 -13.86
N CYS A 82 10.27 -6.17 -13.46
CA CYS A 82 10.16 -6.82 -12.17
C CYS A 82 11.43 -6.68 -11.31
N ASN A 83 12.08 -5.51 -11.37
CA ASN A 83 13.23 -5.22 -10.53
C ASN A 83 12.87 -5.42 -9.04
N PRO A 84 13.68 -6.14 -8.22
CA PRO A 84 13.47 -6.28 -6.78
C PRO A 84 13.38 -4.96 -6.00
N ASP A 85 13.87 -3.84 -6.58
CA ASP A 85 13.74 -2.50 -6.00
C ASP A 85 12.37 -1.85 -6.31
N ASN A 86 11.58 -2.45 -7.20
CA ASN A 86 10.29 -1.92 -7.66
C ASN A 86 9.14 -2.81 -7.22
N CYS A 87 8.41 -2.29 -6.26
CA CYS A 87 7.44 -3.03 -5.50
C CYS A 87 6.05 -2.86 -6.06
N HIS A 88 5.79 -3.59 -7.13
CA HIS A 88 4.52 -3.48 -7.84
C HIS A 88 3.43 -4.39 -7.29
N CYS A 89 3.78 -5.52 -6.66
CA CYS A 89 2.80 -6.49 -6.18
C CYS A 89 2.68 -6.42 -4.65
N PHE A 90 1.45 -6.34 -4.15
CA PHE A 90 1.11 -6.31 -2.74
C PHE A 90 0.88 -7.71 -2.17
N ASN A 91 0.79 -7.80 -0.84
CA ASN A 91 0.35 -9.00 -0.10
C ASN A 91 1.10 -10.30 -0.46
N GLY A 92 2.39 -10.19 -0.75
CA GLY A 92 3.23 -11.35 -1.11
C GLY A 92 3.10 -11.80 -2.57
N GLY A 93 2.39 -11.04 -3.41
CA GLY A 93 2.30 -11.30 -4.84
C GLY A 93 3.67 -11.24 -5.52
N LYS A 94 3.87 -12.12 -6.50
CA LYS A 94 5.11 -12.21 -7.27
C LYS A 94 4.98 -11.41 -8.55
N CYS A 95 5.90 -10.48 -8.79
CA CYS A 95 5.97 -9.80 -10.08
C CYS A 95 6.35 -10.78 -11.19
N VAL A 96 5.59 -10.75 -12.27
CA VAL A 96 5.86 -11.50 -13.51
C VAL A 96 5.77 -10.54 -14.70
N ALA A 97 6.74 -10.62 -15.60
CA ALA A 97 6.74 -9.81 -16.82
C ALA A 97 5.97 -10.53 -17.93
N ASN A 98 4.87 -9.93 -18.40
CA ASN A 98 4.12 -10.40 -19.56
C ASN A 98 4.51 -9.54 -20.78
N GLY A 99 5.60 -9.91 -21.44
CA GLY A 99 6.19 -9.09 -22.50
C GLY A 99 6.78 -7.80 -21.94
N ASN A 100 6.23 -6.65 -22.35
CA ASN A 100 6.61 -5.32 -21.83
C ASN A 100 5.68 -4.82 -20.73
N GLU A 101 4.69 -5.61 -20.32
CA GLU A 101 3.71 -5.25 -19.29
C GLU A 101 4.02 -5.97 -17.98
N LEU A 102 3.83 -5.24 -16.89
CA LEU A 102 3.89 -5.78 -15.55
C LEU A 102 2.61 -6.55 -15.22
N ALA A 103 2.74 -7.73 -14.63
CA ALA A 103 1.64 -8.46 -14.02
C ALA A 103 2.06 -9.00 -12.65
N CYS A 104 1.07 -9.23 -11.78
CA CYS A 104 1.28 -9.83 -10.47
C CYS A 104 0.61 -11.20 -10.41
N ASP A 105 1.41 -12.19 -10.03
CA ASP A 105 0.93 -13.52 -9.65
C ASP A 105 0.58 -13.50 -8.16
N CYS A 106 -0.72 -13.51 -7.86
CA CYS A 106 -1.21 -13.34 -6.50
C CYS A 106 -1.19 -14.64 -5.71
N ILE A 107 -0.79 -14.57 -4.45
CA ILE A 107 -0.87 -15.72 -3.56
C ILE A 107 -2.35 -16.01 -3.22
N GLY A 108 -2.75 -17.28 -3.28
CA GLY A 108 -4.08 -17.71 -2.84
C GLY A 108 -5.24 -17.03 -3.57
N GLN A 109 -6.05 -16.31 -2.80
CA GLN A 109 -7.30 -15.70 -3.27
C GLN A 109 -7.21 -14.17 -3.42
N TRP A 110 -6.01 -13.57 -3.29
CA TRP A 110 -5.85 -12.14 -3.50
C TRP A 110 -6.11 -11.80 -4.97
N THR A 111 -6.76 -10.66 -5.22
CA THR A 111 -7.12 -10.21 -6.58
C THR A 111 -6.65 -8.79 -6.87
N GLY A 112 -6.93 -8.32 -8.08
CA GLY A 112 -6.49 -7.03 -8.60
C GLY A 112 -5.17 -7.12 -9.36
N ALA A 113 -4.90 -6.11 -10.20
CA ALA A 113 -3.69 -6.04 -11.04
C ALA A 113 -2.38 -6.13 -10.24
N PHE A 114 -2.42 -5.78 -8.96
CA PHE A 114 -1.28 -5.74 -8.05
C PHE A 114 -1.50 -6.59 -6.78
N CYS A 115 -2.48 -7.49 -6.75
CA CYS A 115 -2.84 -8.28 -5.56
C CYS A 115 -3.28 -7.43 -4.34
N GLN A 116 -3.84 -6.25 -4.60
CA GLN A 116 -4.29 -5.30 -3.58
C GLN A 116 -5.68 -5.61 -3.01
N GLU A 117 -6.50 -6.37 -3.73
CA GLU A 117 -7.88 -6.63 -3.35
C GLU A 117 -7.96 -7.84 -2.43
N SER A 118 -8.55 -7.63 -1.26
CA SER A 118 -8.65 -8.66 -0.22
C SER A 118 -9.62 -9.78 -0.63
N PRO A 119 -9.23 -11.05 -0.42
CA PRO A 119 -10.14 -12.20 -0.52
C PRO A 119 -11.43 -12.04 0.29
N CYS A 120 -11.35 -11.34 1.43
CA CYS A 120 -12.49 -11.13 2.32
C CYS A 120 -13.53 -10.14 1.81
N ILE A 121 -13.29 -9.45 0.68
CA ILE A 121 -14.29 -8.56 0.08
C ILE A 121 -15.42 -9.38 -0.57
N SER A 122 -15.09 -10.53 -1.16
CA SER A 122 -16.04 -11.40 -1.87
C SER A 122 -16.34 -12.70 -1.11
N HIS A 123 -15.63 -12.98 -0.02
CA HIS A 123 -15.82 -14.16 0.80
C HIS A 123 -16.93 -13.94 1.85
N ASP A 124 -18.08 -14.55 1.63
CA ASP A 124 -19.21 -14.48 2.53
C ASP A 124 -19.00 -15.43 3.72
N CYS A 125 -18.96 -14.87 4.94
CA CYS A 125 -18.89 -15.62 6.20
C CYS A 125 -20.19 -15.62 6.98
N GLY A 126 -21.30 -15.10 6.42
CA GLY A 126 -22.54 -14.91 7.15
C GLY A 126 -22.33 -14.05 8.40
N PHE A 127 -22.55 -14.61 9.58
CA PHE A 127 -22.31 -13.94 10.87
C PHE A 127 -20.89 -14.13 11.42
N GLY A 128 -20.02 -14.84 10.69
CA GLY A 128 -18.61 -15.01 11.02
C GLY A 128 -17.75 -13.83 10.56
N ASN A 129 -16.55 -13.72 11.14
CA ASN A 129 -15.54 -12.78 10.69
C ASN A 129 -14.64 -13.44 9.65
N CYS A 130 -14.43 -12.78 8.51
CA CYS A 130 -13.42 -13.22 7.56
C CYS A 130 -12.01 -12.85 8.04
N TYR A 131 -11.09 -13.79 7.94
CA TYR A 131 -9.66 -13.57 8.09
C TYR A 131 -8.90 -14.23 6.95
N ILE A 132 -7.65 -13.82 6.76
CA ILE A 132 -6.79 -14.33 5.68
C ILE A 132 -5.71 -15.21 6.30
N GLU A 133 -5.57 -16.42 5.78
CA GLU A 133 -4.52 -17.35 6.21
C GLU A 133 -3.14 -16.80 5.76
N PRO A 134 -2.18 -16.57 6.68
CA PRO A 134 -0.97 -15.80 6.37
C PRO A 134 0.00 -16.48 5.41
N VAL A 135 -0.08 -17.80 5.24
CA VAL A 135 0.89 -18.60 4.49
C VAL A 135 0.49 -18.73 3.03
N ASN A 136 -0.79 -18.95 2.76
CA ASN A 136 -1.33 -19.22 1.44
C ASN A 136 -2.29 -18.14 0.93
N GLY A 137 -2.66 -17.15 1.75
CA GLY A 137 -3.50 -16.02 1.31
C GLY A 137 -4.96 -16.39 1.04
N THR A 138 -5.48 -17.46 1.66
CA THR A 138 -6.89 -17.87 1.52
C THR A 138 -7.79 -17.18 2.53
N ALA A 139 -8.98 -16.74 2.13
CA ALA A 139 -10.00 -16.31 3.07
C ALA A 139 -10.58 -17.51 3.83
N GLN A 140 -10.76 -17.32 5.13
CA GLN A 140 -11.36 -18.28 6.05
C GLN A 140 -12.35 -17.56 6.97
N CYS A 141 -13.37 -18.28 7.42
CA CYS A 141 -14.37 -17.76 8.34
C CYS A 141 -14.06 -18.18 9.76
N LEU A 142 -14.00 -17.22 10.67
CA LEU A 142 -13.97 -17.45 12.11
C LEU A 142 -15.37 -17.22 12.69
N CYS A 143 -15.94 -18.28 13.26
CA CYS A 143 -17.32 -18.28 13.73
C CYS A 143 -17.38 -18.30 15.26
N ASP A 144 -18.25 -17.47 15.83
CA ASP A 144 -18.59 -17.52 17.26
C ASP A 144 -19.51 -18.74 17.50
N ASP A 145 -19.25 -19.51 18.54
CA ASP A 145 -20.02 -20.69 18.96
C ASP A 145 -21.54 -20.41 19.04
N ARG A 146 -21.93 -19.15 19.31
CA ARG A 146 -23.35 -18.74 19.41
C ARG A 146 -24.09 -18.67 18.07
N HIS A 147 -23.39 -18.48 16.96
CA HIS A 147 -23.97 -18.37 15.62
C HIS A 147 -23.37 -19.36 14.62
N VAL A 148 -22.76 -20.44 15.13
CA VAL A 148 -22.04 -21.47 14.37
C VAL A 148 -22.86 -22.07 13.21
N ASN A 149 -24.17 -22.23 13.39
CA ASN A 149 -25.08 -22.78 12.39
C ASN A 149 -25.40 -21.82 11.22
N PHE A 150 -25.03 -20.55 11.34
CA PHE A 150 -25.24 -19.53 10.30
C PHE A 150 -23.93 -19.14 9.61
N CYS A 151 -22.86 -19.89 9.87
CA CYS A 151 -21.59 -19.75 9.18
C CYS A 151 -21.50 -20.76 8.02
N PRO A 152 -21.07 -20.31 6.83
CA PRO A 152 -20.81 -21.22 5.72
C PRO A 152 -19.58 -22.10 6.01
N GLY A 153 -19.67 -23.39 5.65
CA GLY A 153 -18.55 -24.35 5.76
C GLY A 153 -18.52 -25.21 7.04
N MET A 154 -19.59 -25.21 7.84
CA MET A 154 -19.80 -26.15 8.95
C MET A 154 -20.92 -27.14 8.66
#